data_AF-A0A173UD92-F1
#
_entry.id   AF-A0A173UD92-F1
#
_cell.length_a   1.000
_cell.length_b   1.000
_cell.length_c   1.000
_cell.angle_alpha   90.00
_cell.angle_beta   90.00
_cell.angle_gamma   90.00
#
_symmetry.space_group_name_H-M   'P 1'
#
loop_
_entity.id
_entity.type
_entity.pdbx_description
1 polymer ?
#
loop_
_entity_poly.entity_id
_entity_poly.type
_entity_poly.pdbx_seq_one_letter_code
_entity_poly.pdbx_strand_id
1 'polypeptide(L)'
;MMNQQRIIYVKNIIIYIITTIYVIALHFYNIKIYRIQNRYSNKIYAALETVKDQDFLIYFALGLFFIILLIYSAISSFRDIDIIGVGQVIISVVIYMILLIVLLIIYSNPVLTTLAIVIGVGALVMNI
;
A
#
# COMPACT_ATOMS: atom_id res chain seq x y z
N MET A 1 5.93 29.38 15.62
CA MET A 1 5.75 29.03 14.20
C MET A 1 6.86 28.13 13.65
N MET A 2 8.16 28.47 13.73
CA MET A 2 9.25 27.63 13.20
C MET A 2 9.27 26.17 13.70
N ASN A 3 8.97 25.91 14.99
CA ASN A 3 8.95 24.54 15.52
C ASN A 3 7.81 23.68 14.93
N GLN A 4 6.62 24.26 14.72
CA GLN A 4 5.48 23.52 14.15
C GLN A 4 5.70 23.20 12.67
N GLN A 5 6.23 24.16 11.90
CA GLN A 5 6.64 23.91 10.51
C GLN A 5 7.65 22.77 10.42
N ARG A 6 8.70 22.80 11.25
CA ARG A 6 9.72 21.74 11.30
C ARG A 6 9.12 20.38 11.61
N ILE A 7 8.19 20.29 12.57
CA ILE A 7 7.51 19.04 12.92
C ILE A 7 6.72 18.50 11.72
N ILE A 8 5.98 19.36 11.00
CA ILE A 8 5.21 18.96 9.82
C ILE A 8 6.13 18.44 8.71
N TYR A 9 7.24 19.13 8.44
CA TYR A 9 8.21 18.68 7.45
C TYR A 9 8.83 17.33 7.81
N VAL A 10 9.27 17.15 9.06
CA VAL A 10 9.85 15.90 9.53
C VAL A 10 8.82 14.76 9.43
N LYS A 11 7.56 15.00 9.83
CA LYS A 11 6.47 14.03 9.69
C LYS A 11 6.31 13.60 8.23
N ASN A 12 6.22 14.55 7.30
CA ASN A 12 6.04 14.27 5.87
C ASN A 12 7.21 13.48 5.30
N ILE A 13 8.45 13.89 5.61
CA ILE A 13 9.67 13.20 5.18
C ILE A 13 9.71 11.76 5.69
N ILE A 14 9.37 11.55 6.97
CA ILE A 14 9.30 10.20 7.53
C ILE A 14 8.30 9.36 6.74
N ILE A 15 7.07 9.86 6.53
CA ILE A 15 6.03 9.13 5.79
C ILE A 15 6.50 8.78 4.38
N TYR A 16 7.13 9.72 3.67
CA TYR A 16 7.68 9.46 2.34
C TYR A 16 8.71 8.34 2.37
N ILE A 17 9.71 8.42 3.25
CA ILE A 17 10.79 7.43 3.35
C ILE A 17 10.23 6.05 3.68
N ILE A 18 9.41 5.93 4.74
CA ILE A 18 8.88 4.63 5.17
C ILE A 18 7.98 4.02 4.09
N THR A 19 7.18 4.83 3.39
CA THR A 19 6.32 4.35 2.32
C THR A 19 7.14 3.89 1.13
N THR A 20 8.17 4.64 0.72
CA THR A 20 9.06 4.23 -0.36
C THR A 20 9.78 2.91 -0.04
N ILE A 21 10.30 2.77 1.18
CA ILE A 21 10.93 1.51 1.64
C ILE A 21 9.92 0.36 1.54
N TYR A 22 8.70 0.57 2.01
CA TYR A 22 7.65 -0.43 1.95
C TYR A 22 7.29 -0.81 0.50
N VAL A 23 7.13 0.17 -0.39
CA VAL A 23 6.84 -0.04 -1.82
C VAL A 23 7.92 -0.90 -2.48
N ILE A 24 9.21 -0.63 -2.17
CA ILE A 24 10.33 -1.43 -2.67
C ILE A 24 10.29 -2.85 -2.12
N ALA A 25 10.08 -3.02 -0.80
CA ALA A 25 9.98 -4.33 -0.18
C ALA A 25 8.82 -5.15 -0.77
N LEU A 26 7.66 -4.52 -0.95
CA LEU A 26 6.48 -5.12 -1.56
C LEU A 26 6.75 -5.53 -3.01
N HIS A 27 7.51 -4.74 -3.78
CA HIS A 27 7.90 -5.11 -5.13
C HIS A 27 8.72 -6.42 -5.16
N PHE A 28 9.72 -6.56 -4.28
CA PHE A 28 10.49 -7.79 -4.18
C PHE A 28 9.65 -8.97 -3.69
N TYR A 29 8.75 -8.73 -2.74
CA TYR A 29 7.81 -9.73 -2.28
C TYR A 29 6.87 -10.20 -3.42
N ASN A 30 6.39 -9.29 -4.26
CA ASN A 30 5.57 -9.63 -5.42
C ASN A 30 6.30 -10.57 -6.39
N ILE A 31 7.61 -10.40 -6.58
CA ILE A 31 8.41 -11.34 -7.39
C ILE A 31 8.37 -12.75 -6.80
N LYS A 32 8.46 -12.90 -5.47
CA LYS A 32 8.31 -14.19 -4.78
C LYS A 32 6.92 -14.78 -5.04
N ILE A 33 5.87 -13.98 -4.90
CA ILE A 33 4.50 -14.43 -5.14
C ILE A 33 4.27 -14.85 -6.59
N TYR A 34 4.76 -14.09 -7.57
CA TYR A 34 4.66 -14.46 -8.99
C TYR A 34 5.31 -15.82 -9.27
N ARG A 35 6.42 -16.16 -8.61
CA ARG A 35 7.03 -17.48 -8.75
C ARG A 35 6.15 -18.60 -8.19
N ILE A 36 5.46 -18.38 -7.08
CA ILE A 36 4.51 -19.35 -6.52
C ILE A 36 3.34 -19.53 -7.50
N GLN A 37 2.76 -18.42 -7.98
CA GLN A 37 1.61 -18.48 -8.88
C GLN A 37 1.93 -19.14 -10.22
N ASN A 38 3.13 -18.91 -10.78
CA ASN A 38 3.52 -19.50 -12.06
C ASN A 38 3.83 -21.00 -11.99
N ARG A 39 3.99 -21.59 -10.80
CA ARG A 39 4.15 -23.06 -10.65
C ARG A 39 2.86 -23.82 -10.93
N TYR A 40 1.72 -23.16 -10.81
CA TYR A 40 0.42 -23.79 -10.90
C TYR A 40 -0.37 -23.23 -12.09
N SER A 41 -0.81 -24.11 -12.99
CA SER A 41 -1.66 -23.73 -14.12
C SER A 41 -3.06 -23.27 -13.64
N ASN A 42 -3.57 -23.88 -12.57
CA ASN A 42 -4.84 -23.52 -11.97
C ASN A 42 -4.69 -22.27 -11.08
N LYS A 43 -5.38 -21.19 -11.47
CA LYS A 43 -5.35 -19.88 -10.78
C LYS A 43 -5.93 -19.90 -9.37
N ILE A 44 -6.91 -20.75 -9.09
CA ILE A 44 -7.49 -20.90 -7.75
C ILE A 44 -6.48 -21.58 -6.83
N TYR A 45 -5.86 -22.67 -7.30
CA TYR A 45 -4.84 -23.38 -6.53
C TYR A 45 -3.60 -22.50 -6.29
N ALA A 46 -3.17 -21.76 -7.32
CA ALA A 46 -2.12 -20.76 -7.22
C ALA A 46 -2.41 -19.71 -6.14
N ALA A 47 -3.65 -19.22 -6.08
CA ALA A 47 -4.05 -18.23 -5.09
C ALA A 47 -4.06 -18.81 -3.66
N LEU A 48 -4.60 -20.02 -3.47
CA LEU A 48 -4.58 -20.71 -2.18
C LEU A 48 -3.16 -20.95 -1.66
N GLU A 49 -2.26 -21.42 -2.52
CA GLU A 49 -0.85 -21.62 -2.15
C GLU A 49 -0.12 -20.30 -1.86
N THR A 50 -0.51 -19.22 -2.53
CA THR A 50 0.04 -17.88 -2.25
C THR A 50 -0.36 -17.38 -0.87
N VAL A 51 -1.61 -17.57 -0.45
CA VAL A 51 -2.09 -17.13 0.87
C VAL A 51 -1.43 -17.90 2.02
N LYS A 52 -0.98 -19.15 1.76
CA LYS A 52 -0.24 -19.95 2.75
C LYS A 52 1.16 -19.43 3.04
N ASP A 53 1.70 -18.52 2.22
CA ASP A 53 3.00 -17.90 2.50
C ASP A 53 2.91 -17.09 3.81
N GLN A 54 3.85 -17.33 4.72
CA GLN A 54 3.82 -16.77 6.08
C GLN A 54 3.79 -15.24 6.09
N ASP A 55 4.42 -14.61 5.10
CA ASP A 55 4.53 -13.16 5.01
C ASP A 55 3.32 -12.52 4.31
N PHE A 56 2.44 -13.31 3.68
CA PHE A 56 1.37 -12.80 2.82
C PHE A 56 0.42 -11.86 3.56
N LEU A 57 -0.06 -12.26 4.73
CA LEU A 57 -0.97 -11.43 5.53
C LEU A 57 -0.29 -10.16 6.03
N ILE A 58 1.03 -10.21 6.29
CA ILE A 58 1.81 -9.05 6.74
C ILE A 58 1.87 -8.01 5.60
N TYR A 59 2.27 -8.42 4.40
CA TYR A 59 2.30 -7.51 3.23
C TYR A 59 0.90 -7.05 2.82
N PHE A 60 -0.13 -7.88 2.99
CA PHE A 60 -1.51 -7.42 2.77
C PHE A 60 -1.89 -6.32 3.78
N ALA A 61 -1.77 -6.59 5.08
CA ALA A 61 -2.16 -5.64 6.11
C ALA A 61 -1.36 -4.34 6.05
N LEU A 62 -0.04 -4.42 5.83
CA LEU A 62 0.80 -3.23 5.67
C LEU A 62 0.42 -2.42 4.42
N GLY A 63 0.05 -3.07 3.32
CA GLY A 63 -0.40 -2.37 2.11
C GLY A 63 -1.65 -1.54 2.35
N LEU A 64 -2.65 -2.12 3.02
CA LEU A 64 -3.85 -1.38 3.44
C LEU A 64 -3.51 -0.23 4.40
N PHE A 65 -2.65 -0.50 5.38
CA PHE A 65 -2.20 0.52 6.32
C PHE A 65 -1.56 1.72 5.62
N PHE A 66 -0.63 1.48 4.67
CA PHE A 66 0.02 2.55 3.93
C PHE A 66 -0.92 3.30 3.00
N ILE A 67 -1.89 2.61 2.37
CA ILE A 67 -2.95 3.28 1.58
C ILE A 67 -3.73 4.27 2.45
N ILE A 68 -4.21 3.81 3.62
CA ILE A 68 -4.96 4.66 4.56
C ILE A 68 -4.08 5.81 5.06
N LEU A 69 -2.83 5.53 5.40
CA LEU A 69 -1.87 6.53 5.88
C LEU A 69 -1.64 7.63 4.85
N LEU A 70 -1.45 7.29 3.57
CA LEU A 70 -1.22 8.27 2.50
C LEU A 70 -2.46 9.14 2.26
N ILE A 71 -3.65 8.53 2.21
CA ILE A 71 -4.91 9.26 2.06
C ILE A 71 -5.11 10.22 3.24
N TYR A 72 -4.96 9.73 4.46
CA TYR A 72 -5.08 10.55 5.67
C TYR A 72 -4.07 11.69 5.69
N SER A 73 -2.82 11.44 5.30
CA SER A 73 -1.75 12.44 5.28
C SER A 73 -1.99 13.53 4.24
N ALA A 74 -2.54 13.17 3.08
CA ALA A 74 -2.97 14.12 2.06
C ALA A 74 -4.10 15.01 2.57
N ILE A 75 -5.14 14.44 3.19
CA ILE A 75 -6.26 15.20 3.78
C ILE A 75 -5.76 16.10 4.93
N SER A 76 -4.88 15.59 5.79
CA SER A 76 -4.33 16.35 6.92
C SER A 76 -3.50 17.54 6.46
N SER A 77 -2.84 17.46 5.30
CA SER A 77 -1.98 18.54 4.79
C SER A 77 -2.77 19.81 4.48
N PHE A 78 -4.07 19.72 4.17
CA PHE A 78 -4.92 20.91 3.99
C PHE A 78 -5.14 21.70 5.28
N ARG A 79 -5.06 21.04 6.46
CA ARG A 79 -5.14 21.73 7.76
C ARG A 79 -3.85 22.48 8.10
N ASP A 80 -2.76 22.14 7.45
CA ASP A 80 -1.44 22.73 7.67
C ASP A 80 -1.18 23.96 6.79
N ILE A 81 -2.14 24.37 5.93
CA ILE A 81 -2.00 25.50 4.97
C ILE A 81 -1.57 26.79 5.67
N ASP A 82 -2.19 27.15 6.79
CA ASP A 82 -1.88 28.39 7.52
C ASP A 82 -0.47 28.35 8.16
N ILE A 83 0.11 27.15 8.29
CA ILE A 83 1.40 26.94 8.95
C ILE A 83 2.54 26.87 7.93
N ILE A 84 2.40 26.09 6.86
CA ILE A 84 3.48 25.83 5.88
C ILE A 84 3.28 26.55 4.53
N GLY A 85 2.12 27.16 4.32
CA GLY A 85 1.75 27.85 3.09
C GLY A 85 1.22 26.92 2.00
N VAL A 86 0.37 27.49 1.13
CA VAL A 86 -0.36 26.77 0.07
C VAL A 86 0.58 26.00 -0.87
N GLY A 87 1.70 26.60 -1.30
CA GLY A 87 2.62 25.95 -2.22
C GLY A 87 3.23 24.65 -1.67
N GLN A 88 3.59 24.64 -0.39
CA GLN A 88 4.17 23.46 0.27
C GLN A 88 3.13 22.35 0.49
N VAL A 89 1.89 22.73 0.78
CA VAL A 89 0.77 21.78 0.85
C VAL A 89 0.53 21.11 -0.49
N ILE A 90 0.49 21.90 -1.58
CA ILE A 90 0.31 21.35 -2.94
C ILE A 90 1.41 20.34 -3.27
N ILE A 91 2.68 20.69 -3.04
CA ILE A 91 3.82 19.78 -3.27
C ILE A 91 3.64 18.49 -2.44
N SER A 92 3.30 18.63 -1.16
CA SER A 92 3.16 17.48 -0.26
C SER A 92 2.04 16.54 -0.71
N VAL A 93 0.88 17.09 -1.10
CA VAL A 93 -0.26 16.33 -1.60
C VAL A 93 0.08 15.62 -2.91
N VAL A 94 0.78 16.29 -3.83
CA VAL A 94 1.20 15.67 -5.09
C VAL A 94 2.12 14.46 -4.82
N ILE A 95 3.08 14.58 -3.90
CA ILE A 95 3.96 13.46 -3.54
C ILE A 95 3.16 12.30 -2.93
N TYR A 96 2.22 12.59 -2.02
CA TYR A 96 1.34 11.55 -1.45
C TYR A 96 0.53 10.84 -2.53
N MET A 97 -0.01 11.58 -3.51
CA MET A 97 -0.77 11.00 -4.62
C MET A 97 0.10 10.11 -5.52
N ILE A 98 1.32 10.54 -5.84
CA ILE A 98 2.26 9.74 -6.64
C ILE A 98 2.59 8.44 -5.90
N LEU A 99 2.95 8.51 -4.62
CA LEU A 99 3.24 7.33 -3.80
C LEU A 99 2.03 6.41 -3.69
N LEU A 100 0.83 6.97 -3.55
CA LEU A 100 -0.41 6.21 -3.48
C LEU A 100 -0.68 5.47 -4.79
N ILE A 101 -0.52 6.12 -5.94
CA ILE A 101 -0.69 5.49 -7.26
C ILE A 101 0.31 4.35 -7.45
N VAL A 102 1.60 4.59 -7.16
CA VAL A 102 2.64 3.56 -7.27
C VAL A 102 2.35 2.40 -6.33
N LEU A 103 1.99 2.69 -5.08
CA LEU A 103 1.60 1.67 -4.11
C LEU A 103 0.41 0.87 -4.61
N LEU A 104 -0.65 1.51 -5.11
CA LEU A 104 -1.83 0.81 -5.63
C LEU A 104 -1.48 -0.08 -6.82
N ILE A 105 -0.62 0.35 -7.73
CA ILE A 105 -0.18 -0.47 -8.88
C ILE A 105 0.53 -1.74 -8.38
N ILE A 106 1.51 -1.58 -7.48
CA ILE A 106 2.30 -2.70 -6.96
C ILE A 106 1.44 -3.59 -6.06
N TYR A 107 0.56 -3.01 -5.26
CA TYR A 107 -0.28 -3.74 -4.31
C TYR A 107 -1.43 -4.50 -4.99
N SER A 108 -1.99 -3.95 -6.07
CA SER A 108 -3.10 -4.56 -6.80
C SER A 108 -2.74 -5.92 -7.40
N ASN A 109 -1.48 -6.14 -7.77
CA ASN A 109 -1.07 -7.34 -8.48
C ASN A 109 0.30 -7.83 -7.97
N PRO A 110 0.44 -9.03 -7.37
CA PRO A 110 -0.51 -10.15 -7.26
C PRO A 110 -1.26 -10.26 -5.91
N VAL A 111 -0.97 -9.42 -4.91
CA VAL A 111 -1.46 -9.60 -3.51
C VAL A 111 -2.97 -9.43 -3.41
N LEU A 112 -3.52 -8.31 -3.88
CA LEU A 112 -4.97 -8.04 -3.87
C LEU A 112 -5.75 -9.06 -4.69
N THR A 113 -5.28 -9.37 -5.90
CA THR A 113 -5.89 -10.38 -6.78
C THR A 113 -5.97 -11.76 -6.10
N THR A 114 -4.90 -12.17 -5.41
CA THR A 114 -4.87 -13.44 -4.68
C THR A 114 -5.99 -13.49 -3.65
N LEU A 115 -6.12 -12.44 -2.83
CA LEU A 115 -7.12 -12.39 -1.77
C LEU A 115 -8.55 -12.33 -2.32
N ALA A 116 -8.77 -11.58 -3.40
CA ALA A 116 -10.06 -11.54 -4.08
C ALA A 116 -10.50 -12.91 -4.61
N ILE A 117 -9.57 -13.68 -5.19
CA ILE A 117 -9.85 -15.06 -5.66
C ILE A 117 -10.20 -15.97 -4.48
N VAL A 118 -9.40 -15.94 -3.40
CA VAL A 118 -9.63 -16.84 -2.25
C VAL A 118 -10.95 -16.52 -1.54
N ILE A 119 -11.26 -15.24 -1.32
CA ILE A 119 -12.54 -14.83 -0.72
C ILE A 119 -13.71 -15.18 -1.67
N GLY A 120 -13.58 -14.90 -2.97
CA GLY A 120 -14.62 -15.17 -3.96
C GLY A 120 -14.95 -16.67 -4.06
N VAL A 121 -13.93 -17.53 -4.07
CA VAL A 121 -14.13 -19.00 -4.05
C VAL A 121 -14.73 -19.46 -2.72
N GLY A 122 -14.25 -18.95 -1.59
CA GLY A 122 -14.80 -19.27 -0.26
C GLY A 122 -16.28 -18.91 -0.13
N ALA A 123 -16.69 -17.76 -0.68
CA ALA A 123 -18.08 -17.31 -0.68
C ALA A 123 -18.98 -18.19 -1.58
N LEU A 124 -18.47 -18.69 -2.70
CA LEU A 124 -19.20 -19.62 -3.58
C LEU A 124 -19.38 -21.00 -2.95
N VAL A 125 -18.37 -21.50 -2.23
CA VAL A 125 -18.42 -22.82 -1.57
C VAL A 125 -19.32 -22.80 -0.34
N MET A 126 -19.40 -21.69 0.40
CA MET A 126 -20.28 -21.56 1.57
C MET A 126 -21.75 -21.24 1.24
N ASN A 127 -22.06 -20.88 -0.02
CA ASN A 127 -23.42 -20.64 -0.52
C ASN A 127 -24.03 -21.88 -1.22
N ILE A 128 -23.42 -23.06 -1.07
CA ILE A 128 -23.92 -24.38 -1.49
C ILE A 128 -24.11 -25.22 -0.22
#